data_AF-A0A0G1UB76-F1
#
_entry.id   AF-A0A0G1UB76-F1
#
_cell.length_a   1.000
_cell.length_b   1.000
_cell.length_c   1.000
_cell.angle_alpha   90.00
_cell.angle_beta   90.00
_cell.angle_gamma   90.00
#
_symmetry.space_group_name_H-M   'P 1'
#
loop_
_entity.id
_entity.type
_entity.pdbx_description
1 polymer ?
#
loop_
_entity_poly.entity_id
_entity_poly.type
_entity_poly.pdbx_seq_one_letter_code
_entity_poly.pdbx_strand_id
1 'polypeptide(L)'
;MPKRKESSSAAKRSTASNSAETLRREFVDNLLGSDYGLDVRGDANASTRLFEMLSLGRIPVVVDTERNFPFSDKLDYSSFSLMVDFRDLARLPDMVAEFHAGLTAEKFEMMQNNARDAYRNYFRVDALTRPLMEEIWKKARL
;
A
#
# COMPACT_ATOMS: atom_id res chain seq x y z
N MET A 1 29.11 -17.59 -3.38
CA MET A 1 28.27 -16.64 -2.64
C MET A 1 26.85 -17.20 -2.55
N PRO A 2 26.22 -17.26 -1.36
CA PRO A 2 24.86 -17.75 -1.26
C PRO A 2 23.90 -16.70 -1.84
N LYS A 3 23.02 -17.12 -2.76
CA LYS A 3 21.98 -16.24 -3.32
C LYS A 3 21.06 -15.76 -2.19
N ARG A 4 20.96 -14.44 -2.00
CA ARG A 4 20.03 -13.81 -1.05
C ARG A 4 18.60 -14.31 -1.34
N LYS A 5 17.90 -14.77 -0.32
CA LYS A 5 16.45 -15.01 -0.40
C LYS A 5 15.76 -13.65 -0.46
N GLU A 6 15.31 -13.27 -1.65
CA GLU A 6 14.39 -12.14 -1.80
C GLU A 6 12.98 -12.56 -1.36
N SER A 7 12.49 -11.89 -0.31
CA SER A 7 11.13 -12.05 0.21
C SER A 7 10.17 -11.15 -0.57
N SER A 8 9.50 -11.74 -1.55
CA SER A 8 8.37 -11.13 -2.25
C SER A 8 7.08 -11.68 -1.66
N SER A 9 6.20 -10.80 -1.17
CA SER A 9 4.88 -11.14 -0.62
C SER A 9 3.84 -11.53 -1.68
N ALA A 10 4.19 -11.45 -2.97
CA ALA A 10 3.21 -11.59 -4.04
C ALA A 10 2.83 -13.04 -4.37
N ALA A 11 3.67 -14.04 -4.05
CA ALA A 11 3.32 -15.45 -4.29
C ALA A 11 4.15 -16.42 -3.43
N LYS A 12 3.49 -17.37 -2.76
CA LYS A 12 4.16 -18.60 -2.33
C LYS A 12 4.66 -19.32 -3.59
N ARG A 13 5.97 -19.56 -3.69
CA ARG A 13 6.58 -20.21 -4.87
C ARG A 13 5.99 -21.58 -5.21
N SER A 14 5.31 -22.23 -4.27
CA SER A 14 4.69 -23.55 -4.46
C SER A 14 3.50 -23.54 -5.43
N THR A 15 2.92 -22.38 -5.74
CA THR A 15 1.73 -22.25 -6.61
C THR A 15 1.99 -21.45 -7.88
N ALA A 16 3.21 -20.93 -8.08
CA ALA A 16 3.53 -20.09 -9.23
C ALA A 16 4.36 -20.87 -10.28
N SER A 17 3.84 -20.94 -11.51
CA SER A 17 4.56 -21.53 -12.66
C SER A 17 5.66 -20.62 -13.21
N ASN A 18 5.60 -19.32 -12.90
CA ASN A 18 6.48 -18.29 -13.46
C ASN A 18 7.62 -17.92 -12.50
N SER A 19 8.70 -17.35 -13.07
CA SER A 19 9.83 -16.85 -12.28
C SER A 19 9.41 -15.68 -11.37
N ALA A 20 10.12 -15.48 -10.26
CA ALA A 20 9.85 -14.38 -9.34
C ALA A 20 9.99 -12.99 -9.98
N GLU A 21 10.90 -12.85 -10.95
CA GLU A 21 11.09 -11.61 -11.72
C GLU A 21 9.90 -11.33 -12.64
N THR A 22 9.42 -12.35 -13.35
CA THR A 22 8.23 -12.26 -14.21
C THR A 22 7.01 -11.82 -13.41
N LEU A 23 6.76 -12.45 -12.27
CA LEU A 23 5.63 -12.11 -11.40
C LEU A 23 5.70 -10.67 -10.87
N ARG A 24 6.92 -10.18 -10.59
CA ARG A 24 7.11 -8.79 -10.14
C ARG A 24 6.84 -7.80 -11.25
N ARG A 25 7.29 -8.08 -12.48
CA ARG A 25 7.01 -7.24 -13.63
C ARG A 25 5.50 -7.19 -13.92
N GLU A 26 4.86 -8.35 -14.01
CA GLU A 26 3.40 -8.45 -14.22
C GLU A 26 2.62 -7.69 -13.13
N PHE A 27 3.06 -7.78 -11.87
CA PHE A 27 2.45 -7.01 -10.79
C PHE A 27 2.58 -5.49 -10.99
N VAL A 28 3.76 -5.00 -11.35
CA VAL A 28 3.98 -3.56 -11.63
C VAL A 28 3.16 -3.12 -12.83
N ASP A 29 3.13 -3.91 -13.90
CA ASP A 29 2.34 -3.60 -15.10
C ASP A 29 0.84 -3.53 -14.78
N ASN A 30 0.33 -4.46 -13.95
CA ASN A 30 -1.07 -4.44 -13.50
C ASN A 30 -1.40 -3.20 -12.66
N LEU A 31 -0.50 -2.79 -11.76
CA LEU A 31 -0.66 -1.55 -11.00
C LEU A 31 -0.59 -0.31 -11.90
N LEU A 32 0.26 -0.31 -12.93
CA LEU A 32 0.36 0.80 -13.88
C LEU A 32 -0.85 0.90 -14.81
N GLY A 33 -1.46 -0.23 -15.14
CA GLY A 33 -2.70 -0.31 -15.93
C GLY A 33 -3.97 -0.06 -15.12
N SER A 34 -3.88 0.17 -13.81
CA SER A 34 -5.02 0.40 -12.93
C SER A 34 -4.94 1.75 -12.23
N ASP A 35 -6.08 2.40 -12.06
CA ASP A 35 -6.20 3.64 -11.27
C ASP A 35 -6.10 3.39 -9.76
N TYR A 36 -6.58 2.21 -9.37
CA TYR A 36 -6.67 1.73 -8.00
C TYR A 36 -5.81 0.50 -7.79
N GLY A 37 -5.41 0.27 -6.55
CA GLY A 37 -4.83 -1.01 -6.15
C GLY A 37 -5.39 -1.48 -4.81
N LEU A 38 -5.63 -2.78 -4.69
CA LEU A 38 -6.21 -3.37 -3.50
C LEU A 38 -5.13 -3.63 -2.44
N ASP A 39 -5.31 -3.04 -1.26
CA ASP A 39 -4.53 -3.32 -0.07
C ASP A 39 -5.31 -4.20 0.90
N VAL A 40 -4.82 -5.42 1.10
CA VAL A 40 -5.32 -6.36 2.11
C VAL A 40 -4.18 -6.69 3.07
N ARG A 41 -4.54 -6.90 4.35
CA ARG A 41 -3.58 -7.32 5.37
C ARG A 41 -3.00 -8.70 5.01
N GLY A 42 -1.68 -8.86 5.14
CA GLY A 42 -0.99 -10.15 5.04
C GLY A 42 -0.80 -10.82 6.41
N ASP A 43 0.20 -11.71 6.52
CA ASP A 43 0.54 -12.37 7.79
C ASP A 43 1.07 -11.40 8.87
N ALA A 44 1.42 -10.17 8.48
CA ALA A 44 1.83 -9.08 9.38
C ALA A 44 0.77 -7.96 9.39
N ASN A 45 0.83 -7.06 10.39
CA ASN A 45 -0.02 -5.85 10.47
C ASN A 45 0.30 -4.78 9.39
N ALA A 46 1.04 -5.15 8.35
CA ALA A 46 1.44 -4.27 7.27
C ALA A 46 1.35 -5.03 5.93
N SER A 47 1.26 -4.26 4.86
CA SER A 47 1.24 -4.78 3.50
C SER A 47 2.32 -4.06 2.69
N THR A 48 3.20 -4.82 2.05
CA THR A 48 4.17 -4.24 1.10
C THR A 48 3.47 -3.63 -0.10
N ARG A 49 2.24 -4.10 -0.43
CA ARG A 49 1.46 -3.57 -1.56
C ARG A 49 1.16 -2.11 -1.37
N LEU A 50 0.84 -1.68 -0.14
CA LEU A 50 0.63 -0.25 0.16
C LEU A 50 1.82 0.60 -0.30
N PHE A 51 3.05 0.17 0.00
CA PHE A 51 4.26 0.89 -0.39
C PHE A 51 4.42 0.93 -1.92
N GLU A 52 4.21 -0.21 -2.58
CA GLU A 52 4.33 -0.34 -4.04
C GLU A 52 3.30 0.56 -4.76
N MET A 53 2.05 0.57 -4.31
CA MET A 53 0.97 1.39 -4.87
C MET A 53 1.21 2.88 -4.67
N LEU A 54 1.52 3.30 -3.44
CA LEU A 54 1.84 4.70 -3.14
C LEU A 54 3.08 5.17 -3.93
N SER A 55 4.06 4.28 -4.12
CA SER A 55 5.25 4.61 -4.94
C SER A 55 4.92 4.91 -6.39
N LEU A 56 3.80 4.40 -6.91
CA LEU A 56 3.33 4.65 -8.27
C LEU A 56 2.22 5.71 -8.32
N GLY A 57 1.87 6.34 -7.19
CA GLY A 57 0.76 7.29 -7.10
C GLY A 57 -0.62 6.66 -7.32
N ARG A 58 -0.74 5.34 -7.15
CA ARG A 58 -2.02 4.64 -7.29
C ARG A 58 -2.83 4.78 -6.01
N ILE A 59 -4.14 5.02 -6.15
CA ILE A 59 -5.04 5.21 -5.03
C ILE A 59 -5.31 3.84 -4.38
N PRO A 60 -4.92 3.61 -3.11
CA PRO A 60 -5.20 2.35 -2.45
C PRO A 60 -6.70 2.22 -2.15
N VAL A 61 -7.25 1.04 -2.41
CA VAL A 61 -8.50 0.57 -1.82
C VAL A 61 -8.09 -0.35 -0.68
N VAL A 62 -8.25 0.12 0.55
CA VAL A 62 -7.75 -0.55 1.74
C VAL A 62 -8.89 -1.30 2.42
N VAL A 63 -8.73 -2.62 2.57
CA VAL A 63 -9.59 -3.40 3.45
C VAL A 63 -9.03 -3.31 4.87
N ASP A 64 -9.68 -2.49 5.69
CA ASP A 64 -9.31 -2.29 7.08
C ASP A 64 -9.86 -3.39 7.98
N THR A 65 -8.96 -3.97 8.77
CA THR A 65 -9.24 -5.04 9.74
C THR A 65 -8.99 -4.53 11.16
N GLU A 66 -9.29 -3.26 11.41
CA GLU A 66 -9.03 -2.52 12.64
C GLU A 66 -7.52 -2.47 12.97
N ARG A 67 -6.69 -2.23 11.95
CA ARG A 67 -5.23 -2.21 12.12
C ARG A 67 -4.72 -0.80 12.43
N ASN A 68 -3.63 -0.72 13.19
CA ASN A 68 -2.92 0.54 13.36
C ASN A 68 -2.16 0.89 12.07
N PHE A 69 -2.58 1.96 11.40
CA PHE A 69 -1.91 2.45 10.21
C PHE A 69 -0.63 3.21 10.58
N PRO A 70 0.47 2.97 9.85
CA PRO A 70 1.69 3.73 10.05
C PRO A 70 1.43 5.21 9.75
N PHE A 71 1.95 6.09 10.60
CA PHE A 71 1.84 7.55 10.47
C PHE A 71 0.41 8.09 10.47
N SER A 72 -0.56 7.39 11.07
CA SER A 72 -1.95 7.87 11.17
C SER A 72 -2.09 9.19 11.97
N ASP A 73 -1.07 9.56 12.75
CA ASP A 73 -0.95 10.84 13.43
C ASP A 73 -0.50 11.99 12.50
N LYS A 74 0.03 11.67 11.32
CA LYS A 74 0.62 12.63 10.36
C LYS A 74 -0.04 12.61 9.00
N LEU A 75 -0.67 11.50 8.63
CA LEU A 75 -1.28 11.28 7.33
C LEU A 75 -2.78 11.09 7.47
N ASP A 76 -3.53 11.91 6.74
CA ASP A 76 -4.94 11.66 6.49
C ASP A 76 -5.07 10.69 5.31
N TYR A 77 -5.32 9.42 5.61
CA TYR A 77 -5.49 8.38 4.60
C TYR A 77 -6.68 8.63 3.68
N SER A 78 -7.73 9.33 4.13
CA SER A 78 -8.87 9.66 3.28
C SER A 78 -8.51 10.61 2.13
N SER A 79 -7.39 11.33 2.26
CA SER A 79 -6.89 12.23 1.22
C SER A 79 -6.24 11.52 0.03
N PHE A 80 -5.93 10.23 0.15
CA PHE A 80 -5.27 9.44 -0.91
C PHE A 80 -5.71 7.98 -1.01
N SER A 81 -6.73 7.54 -0.27
CA SER A 81 -7.21 6.16 -0.30
C SER A 81 -8.72 6.06 -0.06
N LEU A 82 -9.30 4.94 -0.52
CA LEU A 82 -10.62 4.49 -0.09
C LEU A 82 -10.43 3.46 1.02
N MET A 83 -10.95 3.77 2.21
CA MET A 83 -10.95 2.86 3.35
C MET A 83 -12.26 2.07 3.39
N VAL A 84 -12.17 0.75 3.41
CA VAL A 84 -13.33 -0.17 3.46
C VAL A 84 -13.20 -1.07 4.67
N ASP A 85 -14.20 -1.05 5.53
CA ASP A 85 -14.25 -1.95 6.68
C ASP A 85 -14.36 -3.40 6.20
N PHE A 86 -13.61 -4.32 6.80
CA PHE A 86 -13.66 -5.75 6.41
C PHE A 86 -15.06 -6.36 6.57
N ARG A 87 -15.91 -5.80 7.43
CA ARG A 87 -17.31 -6.23 7.63
C ARG A 87 -18.18 -5.87 6.43
N ASP A 88 -17.77 -4.88 5.62
CA ASP A 88 -18.48 -4.39 4.44
C ASP A 88 -17.93 -4.97 3.12
N LEU A 89 -17.11 -6.03 3.18
CA LEU A 89 -16.49 -6.63 1.99
C LEU A 89 -17.49 -7.03 0.89
N ALA A 90 -18.71 -7.41 1.25
CA ALA A 90 -19.76 -7.73 0.29
C ALA A 90 -20.16 -6.53 -0.59
N ARG A 91 -19.97 -5.31 -0.08
CA ARG A 91 -20.25 -4.04 -0.78
C ARG A 91 -19.02 -3.42 -1.43
N LEU A 92 -17.85 -4.05 -1.33
CA LEU A 92 -16.60 -3.50 -1.84
C LEU A 92 -16.70 -3.01 -3.31
N PRO A 93 -17.30 -3.78 -4.26
CA PRO A 93 -17.44 -3.31 -5.64
C PRO A 93 -18.26 -2.02 -5.75
N ASP A 94 -19.39 -1.96 -5.03
CA ASP A 94 -20.29 -0.80 -5.04
C ASP A 94 -19.61 0.41 -4.41
N MET A 95 -18.91 0.23 -3.30
CA MET A 95 -18.18 1.32 -2.62
C MET A 95 -17.08 1.91 -3.49
N VAL A 96 -16.36 1.08 -4.26
CA VAL A 96 -15.34 1.57 -5.21
C VAL A 96 -16.00 2.36 -6.34
N ALA A 97 -17.11 1.86 -6.89
CA ALA A 97 -17.85 2.54 -7.96
C ALA A 97 -18.44 3.87 -7.49
N GLU A 98 -19.11 3.89 -6.34
CA GLU A 98 -19.66 5.09 -5.70
C GLU A 98 -18.56 6.12 -5.40
N PHE A 99 -17.44 5.65 -4.84
CA PHE A 99 -16.29 6.49 -4.55
C PHE A 99 -15.76 7.16 -5.82
N HIS A 100 -15.50 6.39 -6.89
CA HIS A 100 -14.98 6.94 -8.14
C HIS A 100 -15.96 7.89 -8.80
N ALA A 101 -17.25 7.54 -8.84
CA ALA A 101 -18.31 8.39 -9.41
C ALA A 101 -18.46 9.72 -8.68
N GLY A 102 -18.10 9.78 -7.39
CA GLY A 102 -18.10 11.01 -6.59
C GLY A 102 -16.88 11.92 -6.78
N LEU A 103 -15.85 11.49 -7.52
CA LEU A 103 -14.64 12.28 -7.74
C LEU A 103 -14.74 13.12 -9.01
N THR A 104 -14.26 14.36 -8.94
CA THR A 104 -13.88 15.10 -10.14
C THR A 104 -12.51 14.64 -10.62
N ALA A 105 -12.17 14.93 -11.88
CA ALA A 105 -10.85 14.62 -12.43
C ALA A 105 -9.72 15.27 -11.61
N GLU A 106 -9.92 16.52 -11.18
CA GLU A 106 -8.95 17.27 -10.39
C GLU A 106 -8.78 16.67 -8.99
N LYS A 107 -9.89 16.24 -8.35
CA LYS A 107 -9.83 15.56 -7.06
C LYS A 107 -9.10 14.23 -7.21
N PHE A 108 -9.39 13.46 -8.25
CA PHE A 108 -8.75 12.19 -8.53
C PHE A 108 -7.23 12.34 -8.74
N GLU A 109 -6.80 13.30 -9.57
CA GLU A 109 -5.38 13.61 -9.78
C GLU A 109 -4.70 14.07 -8.46
N MET A 110 -5.38 14.92 -7.68
CA MET A 110 -4.88 15.34 -6.38
C MET A 110 -4.69 14.16 -5.43
N MET A 111 -5.59 13.17 -5.42
CA MET A 111 -5.43 11.96 -4.61
C MET A 111 -4.23 11.12 -5.05
N GLN A 112 -3.97 11.01 -6.37
CA GLN A 112 -2.78 10.34 -6.90
C GLN A 112 -1.48 11.04 -6.47
N ASN A 113 -1.47 12.38 -6.53
CA ASN A 113 -0.36 13.19 -6.04
C ASN A 113 -0.15 13.01 -4.53
N ASN A 114 -1.21 13.06 -3.74
CA ASN A 114 -1.16 12.82 -2.30
C ASN A 114 -0.62 11.42 -1.97
N ALA A 115 -1.03 10.39 -2.72
CA ALA A 115 -0.50 9.03 -2.58
C ALA A 115 1.02 9.00 -2.83
N ARG A 116 1.48 9.68 -3.89
CA ARG A 116 2.90 9.75 -4.22
C ARG A 116 3.71 10.54 -3.19
N ASP A 117 3.13 11.60 -2.63
CA ASP A 117 3.76 12.41 -1.60
C ASP A 117 3.83 11.70 -0.26
N ALA A 118 2.78 10.96 0.12
CA ALA A 118 2.83 10.04 1.25
C ALA A 118 3.99 9.06 1.08
N TYR A 119 4.16 8.47 -0.11
CA TYR A 119 5.30 7.60 -0.36
C TYR A 119 6.63 8.33 -0.17
N ARG A 120 6.86 9.44 -0.88
CA ARG A 120 8.15 10.14 -0.87
C ARG A 120 8.57 10.59 0.52
N ASN A 121 7.61 11.02 1.35
CA ASN A 121 7.88 11.68 2.62
C ASN A 121 7.80 10.76 3.83
N TYR A 122 7.14 9.60 3.73
CA TYR A 122 6.89 8.71 4.87
C TYR A 122 7.21 7.25 4.62
N PHE A 123 6.89 6.71 3.44
CA PHE A 123 7.03 5.27 3.16
C PHE A 123 8.28 4.89 2.36
N ARG A 124 8.95 5.84 1.71
CA ARG A 124 10.23 5.61 1.02
C ARG A 124 11.26 5.17 2.06
N VAL A 125 12.12 4.21 1.70
CA VAL A 125 13.02 3.55 2.65
C VAL A 125 13.84 4.56 3.47
N ASP A 126 14.44 5.55 2.83
CA ASP A 126 15.21 6.62 3.47
C ASP A 126 14.35 7.54 4.36
N ALA A 127 13.11 7.82 3.96
CA ALA A 127 12.17 8.61 4.75
C ALA A 127 11.68 7.86 6.00
N LEU A 128 11.39 6.56 5.87
CA LEU A 128 10.92 5.69 6.95
C LEU A 128 12.02 5.37 7.97
N THR A 129 13.27 5.21 7.52
CA THR A 129 14.34 4.65 8.35
C THR A 129 14.65 5.54 9.56
N ARG A 130 14.70 6.86 9.40
CA ARG A 130 15.03 7.76 10.52
C ARG A 130 13.98 7.70 11.65
N PRO A 131 12.68 7.93 11.41
CA PRO A 131 11.66 7.80 12.45
C PRO A 131 11.65 6.41 13.12
N LEU A 132 11.85 5.35 12.32
CA LEU A 132 11.92 3.99 12.84
C LEU A 132 13.10 3.81 13.82
N MET A 133 14.29 4.27 13.44
CA MET A 133 15.47 4.17 14.31
C MET A 133 15.35 5.03 15.56
N GLU A 134 14.74 6.22 15.47
CA GLU A 134 14.44 7.06 16.63
C GLU A 134 13.50 6.35 17.61
N GLU A 135 12.46 5.68 17.12
CA GLU A 135 11.53 4.93 17.95
C GLU A 135 12.18 3.70 18.60
N ILE A 136 13.01 2.97 17.84
CA ILE A 136 13.81 1.85 18.37
C ILE A 136 14.75 2.35 19.47
N TRP A 137 15.43 3.47 19.27
CA TRP A 137 16.34 4.03 20.27
C TRP A 137 15.62 4.52 21.52
N LYS A 138 14.46 5.14 21.39
CA LYS A 138 13.61 5.53 22.53
C LYS A 138 13.22 4.33 23.38
N LYS A 139 12.89 3.19 22.75
CA LYS A 139 12.50 1.95 23.45
C LYS A 139 13.69 1.15 23.97
N ALA A 140 14.84 1.22 23.32
CA ALA A 140 16.05 0.51 23.72
C ALA A 140 16.81 1.20 24.87
N ARG A 141 16.60 2.50 25.08
CA ARG A 141 17.01 3.17 26.32
C ARG A 141 15.97 2.89 27.40
N LEU A 142 16.36 2.09 28.39
CA LEU A 142 15.75 2.03 29.73
C LEU A 142 15.71 3.43 30.36
#